data_AF-A0A1H3B1M7-F1
#
_entry.id   AF-A0A1H3B1M7-F1
#
_cell.length_a   1.000
_cell.length_b   1.000
_cell.length_c   1.000
_cell.angle_alpha   90.00
_cell.angle_beta   90.00
_cell.angle_gamma   90.00
#
_symmetry.space_group_name_H-M   'P 1'
#
loop_
_entity.id
_entity.type
_entity.pdbx_description
1 polymer ?
#
loop_
_entity_poly.entity_id
_entity_poly.type
_entity_poly.pdbx_seq_one_letter_code
_entity_poly.pdbx_strand_id
1 'polypeptide(L)'
;MAAATPPLLLRVAGVRFLGQGVAYSLENDQLRQLHWALQTRWAATLRPQDLQPLRPHITVQNKVLPAVARTLHEQLAADFEPYDITGTGLALWAYRGGPWEALEQFPFEGT
;
A
#
# COMPACT_ATOMS: atom_id res chain seq x y z
N MET A 1 -15.45 -5.97 8.84
CA MET A 1 -14.83 -4.83 8.15
C MET A 1 -14.64 -5.15 6.67
N ALA A 2 -13.80 -6.13 6.30
CA ALA A 2 -13.62 -6.52 4.90
C ALA A 2 -14.92 -6.96 4.20
N ALA A 3 -15.70 -7.86 4.80
CA ALA A 3 -17.00 -8.30 4.24
C ALA A 3 -18.03 -7.16 4.02
N ALA A 4 -17.88 -6.03 4.72
CA ALA A 4 -18.76 -4.86 4.55
C ALA A 4 -18.15 -3.78 3.63
N THR A 5 -16.94 -4.00 3.13
CA THR A 5 -16.23 -3.09 2.24
C THR A 5 -16.45 -3.58 0.80
N PRO A 6 -16.90 -2.72 -0.13
CA PRO A 6 -16.95 -3.09 -1.54
C PRO A 6 -15.54 -3.14 -2.14
N PRO A 7 -15.34 -3.81 -3.29
CA PRO A 7 -14.10 -3.69 -4.05
C PRO A 7 -13.69 -2.23 -4.23
N LEU A 8 -12.43 -1.92 -3.96
CA LEU A 8 -11.94 -0.54 -3.99
C LEU A 8 -11.41 -0.21 -5.38
N LEU A 9 -12.00 0.79 -6.03
CA LEU A 9 -11.44 1.36 -7.26
C LEU A 9 -10.32 2.34 -6.89
N LEU A 10 -9.08 1.90 -7.07
CA LEU A 10 -7.87 2.64 -6.69
C LEU A 10 -7.29 3.30 -7.94
N ARG A 11 -6.95 4.58 -7.84
CA ARG A 11 -6.22 5.29 -8.89
C ARG A 11 -4.72 5.14 -8.66
N VAL A 12 -4.00 4.53 -9.59
CA VAL A 12 -2.53 4.59 -9.63
C VAL A 12 -2.16 5.93 -10.26
N ALA A 13 -1.77 6.88 -9.42
CA ALA A 13 -1.74 8.30 -9.79
C ALA A 13 -0.37 8.82 -10.22
N GLY A 14 0.72 8.11 -9.90
CA GLY A 14 2.07 8.59 -10.20
C GLY A 14 3.18 7.65 -9.76
N VAL A 15 4.39 7.91 -10.24
CA VAL A 15 5.62 7.33 -9.71
C VAL A 15 6.16 8.23 -8.60
N ARG A 16 6.61 7.63 -7.50
CA ARG A 16 7.13 8.33 -6.31
C ARG A 16 8.54 7.85 -5.99
N PHE A 17 9.46 8.80 -5.92
CA PHE A 17 10.79 8.57 -5.37
C PHE A 17 10.77 8.55 -3.84
N LEU A 18 11.38 7.53 -3.23
CA LEU A 18 11.42 7.33 -1.78
C LEU A 18 12.82 7.60 -1.18
N GLY A 19 13.75 8.15 -1.95
CA GLY A 19 15.16 8.34 -1.54
C GLY A 19 16.03 7.10 -1.77
N GLN A 20 15.59 5.94 -1.29
CA GLN A 20 16.27 4.63 -1.46
C GLN A 20 15.32 3.57 -2.04
N GLY A 21 14.36 4.02 -2.84
CA GLY A 21 13.35 3.17 -3.46
C GLY A 21 12.42 3.95 -4.37
N VAL A 22 11.55 3.21 -5.05
CA VAL A 22 10.52 3.73 -5.95
C VAL A 22 9.21 3.01 -5.65
N ALA A 23 8.11 3.75 -5.73
CA ALA A 23 6.77 3.21 -5.57
C ALA A 23 5.78 3.88 -6.53
N TYR A 24 4.70 3.18 -6.86
CA TYR A 24 3.53 3.82 -7.44
C TYR A 24 2.67 4.41 -6.32
N SER A 25 2.25 5.66 -6.48
CA SER A 25 1.29 6.32 -5.59
C SER A 25 -0.12 5.85 -5.88
N LEU A 26 -0.88 5.52 -4.84
CA LEU A 26 -2.30 5.22 -4.96
C LEU A 26 -3.14 6.34 -4.36
N GLU A 27 -4.26 6.65 -4.99
CA GLU A 27 -5.28 7.56 -4.48
C GLU A 27 -6.59 6.80 -4.32
N ASN A 28 -7.09 6.77 -3.08
CA ASN A 28 -8.41 6.28 -2.73
C ASN A 28 -8.73 6.66 -1.27
N ASP A 29 -9.82 7.39 -1.04
CA ASP A 29 -10.21 7.82 0.31
C ASP A 29 -10.79 6.68 1.16
N GLN A 30 -11.48 5.73 0.54
CA GLN A 30 -12.03 4.57 1.26
C GLN A 30 -10.91 3.69 1.83
N LEU A 31 -9.78 3.55 1.15
CA LEU A 31 -8.59 2.84 1.63
C LEU A 31 -7.97 3.56 2.84
N ARG A 32 -7.92 4.90 2.81
CA ARG A 32 -7.47 5.70 3.96
C ARG A 32 -8.41 5.53 5.15
N GLN A 33 -9.72 5.54 4.93
CA GLN A 33 -10.73 5.31 5.97
C GLN A 33 -10.66 3.89 6.53
N LEU A 34 -10.50 2.87 5.69
CA LEU A 34 -10.33 1.48 6.10
C LEU A 34 -9.09 1.32 6.98
N HIS A 35 -7.96 1.90 6.57
CA HIS A 35 -6.74 1.90 7.38
C HIS A 35 -6.93 2.59 8.74
N TRP A 36 -7.58 3.74 8.76
CA TRP A 36 -7.86 4.45 10.01
C TRP A 36 -8.78 3.64 10.95
N ALA A 37 -9.77 2.93 10.41
CA ALA A 37 -10.63 2.04 11.19
C ALA A 37 -9.83 0.86 11.79
N LEU A 38 -8.89 0.30 11.03
CA LEU A 38 -7.97 -0.74 11.52
C LEU A 38 -7.06 -0.21 12.63
N GLN A 39 -6.47 0.97 12.44
CA GLN A 39 -5.65 1.63 13.46
C GLN A 39 -6.42 1.86 14.76
N THR A 40 -7.65 2.39 14.65
CA THR A 40 -8.53 2.62 15.80
C THR A 40 -8.84 1.32 16.54
N ARG A 41 -9.15 0.24 15.81
CA ARG A 41 -9.48 -1.07 16.40
C ARG A 41 -8.31 -1.67 17.17
N TRP A 42 -7.08 -1.47 16.71
CA TRP A 42 -5.88 -2.09 17.29
C TRP A 42 -5.02 -1.14 18.12
N ALA A 43 -5.49 0.08 18.37
CA ALA A 43 -4.71 1.16 18.97
C ALA A 43 -3.89 0.76 20.22
N ALA A 44 -4.43 -0.10 21.08
CA ALA A 44 -3.76 -0.59 22.29
C ALA A 44 -2.51 -1.46 22.05
N THR A 45 -2.34 -1.98 20.83
CA THR A 45 -1.26 -2.92 20.45
C THR A 45 -0.30 -2.35 19.41
N LEU A 46 -0.63 -1.19 18.84
CA LEU A 46 0.14 -0.55 17.77
C LEU A 46 1.31 0.26 18.35
N ARG A 47 2.42 0.27 17.63
CA ARG A 47 3.58 1.13 17.96
C ARG A 47 3.41 2.50 17.29
N PRO A 48 4.19 3.52 17.69
CA PRO A 48 4.07 4.86 17.11
C PRO A 48 4.20 4.91 15.58
N GLN A 49 5.00 4.03 14.97
CA GLN A 49 5.11 3.95 13.51
C GLN A 49 3.81 3.46 12.86
N ASP A 50 3.12 2.52 13.49
CA ASP A 50 1.90 1.91 12.97
C ASP A 50 0.70 2.88 13.06
N LEU A 51 0.83 3.98 13.81
CA LEU A 51 -0.18 5.05 13.96
C LEU A 51 -0.04 6.17 12.92
N GLN A 52 0.99 6.13 12.06
CA GLN A 52 1.17 7.15 11.04
C GLN A 52 0.05 7.07 9.98
N PRO A 53 -0.36 8.21 9.39
CA PRO A 53 -1.34 8.20 8.31
C PRO A 53 -0.86 7.36 7.13
N LEU A 54 -1.78 6.58 6.54
CA LEU A 54 -1.45 5.82 5.34
C LEU A 54 -1.15 6.77 4.18
N ARG A 55 0.00 6.54 3.53
CA ARG A 55 0.30 7.08 2.20
C ARG A 55 0.23 5.91 1.21
N PRO A 56 -0.95 5.61 0.65
CA PRO A 56 -1.13 4.41 -0.18
C PRO A 56 -0.12 4.36 -1.32
N HIS A 57 0.57 3.24 -1.45
CA HIS A 57 1.55 3.03 -2.50
C HIS A 57 1.81 1.54 -2.74
N ILE A 58 2.29 1.22 -3.94
CA ILE A 58 2.83 -0.10 -4.29
C ILE A 58 4.33 0.07 -4.43
N THR A 59 5.11 -0.54 -3.54
CA THR A 59 6.58 -0.50 -3.65
C THR A 59 7.02 -1.30 -4.88
N VAL A 60 7.79 -0.66 -5.76
CA VAL A 60 8.49 -1.33 -6.87
C VAL A 60 9.86 -1.81 -6.40
N GLN A 61 10.55 -0.95 -5.64
CA GLN A 61 11.90 -1.21 -5.14
C GLN A 61 12.10 -0.48 -3.81
N ASN A 62 12.81 -1.09 -2.85
CA ASN A 62 13.25 -0.45 -1.61
C ASN A 62 14.67 -0.89 -1.22
N LYS A 63 15.27 -0.15 -0.28
CA LYS A 63 16.58 -0.44 0.33
C LYS A 63 17.74 -0.55 -0.67
N VAL A 64 17.67 0.20 -1.77
CA VAL A 64 18.76 0.28 -2.76
C VAL A 64 19.58 1.56 -2.63
N LEU A 65 20.72 1.61 -3.33
CA LEU A 65 21.49 2.84 -3.44
C LEU A 65 20.65 3.96 -4.09
N PRO A 66 20.76 5.22 -3.63
CA PRO A 66 19.98 6.33 -4.17
C PRO A 66 20.12 6.53 -5.69
N ALA A 67 21.30 6.27 -6.25
CA ALA A 67 21.52 6.35 -7.69
C ALA A 67 20.67 5.33 -8.47
N VAL A 68 20.61 4.09 -7.98
CA VAL A 68 19.80 3.02 -8.57
C VAL A 68 18.31 3.37 -8.53
N ALA A 69 17.83 3.83 -7.37
CA ALA A 69 16.44 4.24 -7.23
C ALA A 69 16.10 5.44 -8.14
N ARG A 70 17.03 6.38 -8.34
CA ARG A 70 16.83 7.55 -9.21
C ARG A 70 16.71 7.13 -10.67
N THR A 71 17.60 6.27 -11.15
CA THR A 71 17.54 5.74 -12.52
C THR A 71 16.20 5.03 -12.76
N LEU A 72 15.76 4.17 -11.83
CA LEU A 72 14.47 3.50 -11.97
C LEU A 72 13.30 4.49 -11.94
N HIS A 73 13.35 5.50 -11.08
CA HIS A 73 12.32 6.53 -11.02
C HIS A 73 12.20 7.29 -12.35
N GLU A 74 13.32 7.72 -12.93
CA GLU A 74 13.35 8.42 -14.22
C GLU A 74 12.77 7.54 -15.34
N GLN A 75 13.16 6.26 -15.39
CA GLN A 75 12.63 5.30 -16.36
C GLN A 75 11.12 5.12 -16.25
N LEU A 76 10.62 4.85 -15.04
CA LEU A 76 9.20 4.63 -14.83
C LEU A 76 8.38 5.91 -15.04
N ALA A 77 8.91 7.08 -14.65
CA ALA A 77 8.19 8.33 -14.76
C ALA A 77 8.07 8.83 -16.21
N ALA A 78 9.01 8.46 -17.09
CA ALA A 78 9.02 8.91 -18.49
C ALA A 78 7.76 8.48 -19.27
N ASP A 79 7.29 7.27 -19.02
CA ASP A 79 6.16 6.65 -19.74
C ASP A 79 4.94 6.40 -18.84
N PHE A 80 4.92 7.01 -17.65
CA PHE A 80 3.83 6.77 -16.70
C PHE A 80 2.56 7.51 -17.11
N GLU A 81 1.53 6.73 -17.43
CA GLU A 81 0.16 7.21 -17.54
C GLU A 81 -0.66 6.66 -16.38
N PRO A 82 -1.38 7.51 -15.62
CA PRO A 82 -2.14 7.03 -14.49
C PRO A 82 -3.29 6.12 -14.94
N TYR A 83 -3.49 5.02 -14.21
CA TYR A 83 -4.46 3.95 -14.53
C TYR A 83 -5.19 3.47 -13.28
N ASP A 84 -6.30 2.75 -13.48
CA ASP A 84 -7.13 2.26 -12.38
C ASP A 84 -6.86 0.78 -12.10
N ILE A 85 -6.91 0.42 -10.83
CA ILE A 85 -6.82 -0.96 -10.36
C ILE A 85 -7.93 -1.24 -9.35
N THR A 86 -8.25 -2.51 -9.16
CA THR A 86 -9.23 -2.95 -8.16
C THR A 86 -8.54 -3.60 -6.98
N GLY A 87 -8.70 -3.03 -5.79
CA GLY A 87 -8.41 -3.71 -4.53
C GLY A 87 -9.54 -4.67 -4.20
N THR A 88 -9.24 -5.97 -4.11
CA THR A 88 -10.24 -7.04 -3.96
C THR A 88 -10.42 -7.53 -2.53
N GLY A 89 -9.55 -7.13 -1.61
CA GLY A 89 -9.58 -7.59 -0.23
C GLY A 89 -8.37 -7.16 0.58
N LEU A 90 -8.28 -7.68 1.80
CA LEU A 90 -7.11 -7.58 2.66
C LEU A 90 -6.45 -8.96 2.77
N ALA A 91 -5.13 -8.99 2.87
CA ALA A 91 -4.38 -10.20 3.17
C ALA A 91 -3.59 -10.01 4.47
N LEU A 92 -3.64 -11.01 5.35
CA LEU A 92 -2.89 -11.03 6.59
C LEU A 92 -1.58 -11.79 6.40
N TRP A 93 -0.49 -11.15 6.79
CA TRP A 93 0.85 -11.69 6.69
C TRP A 93 1.56 -11.60 8.03
N ALA A 94 2.35 -12.63 8.37
CA ALA A 94 3.25 -12.58 9.51
C ALA A 94 4.71 -12.38 9.05
N TYR A 95 5.40 -11.42 9.65
CA TYR A 95 6.83 -11.24 9.49
C TYR A 95 7.59 -12.04 10.55
N ARG A 96 8.15 -13.19 10.17
CA ARG A 96 8.84 -14.13 11.09
C ARG A 96 10.35 -13.88 11.17
N GLY A 97 10.76 -12.61 11.22
CA GLY A 97 12.17 -12.24 11.02
C GLY A 97 12.62 -12.35 9.55
N GLY A 98 11.66 -12.49 8.63
CA GLY A 98 11.82 -12.89 7.22
C GLY A 98 11.69 -14.41 7.05
N PRO A 99 11.22 -14.96 5.90
CA PRO A 99 10.33 -14.38 4.88
C PRO A 99 8.94 -14.00 5.44
N TRP A 100 8.06 -13.47 4.58
CA TRP A 100 6.66 -13.25 4.92
C TRP A 100 5.86 -14.55 4.80
N GLU A 101 5.10 -14.87 5.84
CA GLU A 101 4.18 -16.01 5.88
C GLU A 101 2.76 -15.50 5.57
N ALA A 102 2.14 -16.03 4.51
CA ALA A 102 0.74 -15.75 4.20
C ALA A 102 -0.16 -16.52 5.18
N LEU A 103 -1.00 -15.82 5.94
CA LEU A 103 -1.86 -16.44 6.94
C LEU A 103 -3.31 -16.57 6.48
N GLU A 104 -3.88 -15.46 5.99
CA GLU A 104 -5.32 -15.41 5.69
C GLU A 104 -5.64 -14.34 4.65
N GLN A 105 -6.75 -14.52 3.93
CA GLN A 105 -7.27 -13.53 2.99
C GLN A 105 -8.72 -13.21 3.36
N PHE A 106 -9.05 -11.92 3.30
CA PHE A 106 -10.37 -11.38 3.60
C PHE A 106 -10.88 -10.63 2.37
N PRO A 107 -11.70 -11.28 1.52
CA PRO A 107 -12.26 -10.61 0.35
C PRO A 107 -13.16 -9.43 0.74
N PHE A 108 -13.24 -8.46 -0.15
CA PHE A 108 -14.23 -7.39 -0.10
C PHE A 108 -15.52 -7.90 -0.74
N GLU A 109 -16.61 -7.88 0.03
CA GLU A 109 -17.91 -8.46 -0.33
C GLU A 109 -19.04 -7.42 -0.29
N GLY A 110 -18.74 -6.17 0.06
CA GLY A 110 -19.72 -5.10 0.07
C GLY A 110 -20.28 -4.83 -1.32
N THR A 111 -21.56 -4.51 -1.38
CA THR A 111 -22.26 -4.05 -2.58
C THR A 111 -22.24 -2.53 -2.68
#